data_AF-A0A829PY97-F1
#
_entry.id   AF-A0A829PY97-F1
#
_cell.length_a   1.000
_cell.length_b   1.000
_cell.length_c   1.000
_cell.angle_alpha   90.00
_cell.angle_beta   90.00
_cell.angle_gamma   90.00
#
_symmetry.space_group_name_H-M   'P 1'
#
loop_
_entity.id
_entity.type
_entity.pdbx_description
1 polymer ?
#
loop_
_entity_poly.entity_id
_entity_poly.type
_entity_poly.pdbx_seq_one_letter_code
_entity_poly.pdbx_strand_id
1 'polypeptide(L)' 'MVEGPLSIELPNGDVVESDRFQVAICMCHKSSCYPLCDTSHRRFKRTSKRRKCG' A
#
# COMPACT_ATOMS: atom_id res chain seq x y z
N MET A 1 -6.45 2.31 -8.19
CA MET A 1 -6.47 0.85 -8.44
C MET A 1 -5.72 0.61 -9.74
N VAL A 2 -5.19 -0.59 -9.93
CA VAL A 2 -4.38 -1.00 -11.07
C VAL A 2 -4.93 -2.34 -11.57
N GLU A 3 -4.92 -2.56 -12.88
CA GLU A 3 -5.31 -3.83 -13.49
C GLU A 3 -4.21 -4.88 -13.24
N GLY A 4 -4.62 -6.11 -12.94
CA GLY A 4 -3.70 -7.24 -12.71
C GLY A 4 -4.03 -8.44 -13.60
N PRO A 5 -3.28 -9.55 -13.49
CA PRO A 5 -2.23 -9.83 -12.51
C PRO A 5 -0.98 -8.95 -12.68
N LEU A 6 -0.30 -8.63 -11.59
CA LEU A 6 0.90 -7.78 -11.62
C LEU A 6 1.90 -8.15 -10.54
N SER A 7 3.16 -7.77 -10.77
CA SER A 7 4.26 -7.87 -9.81
C SER A 7 4.83 -6.49 -9.51
N ILE A 8 5.06 -6.19 -8.23
CA ILE A 8 5.55 -4.89 -7.76
C ILE A 8 6.90 -5.09 -7.12
N GLU A 9 7.92 -4.45 -7.68
CA GLU A 9 9.24 -4.35 -7.07
C GLU A 9 9.32 -3.10 -6.19
N LEU A 10 9.77 -3.29 -4.96
CA LEU A 10 10.01 -2.22 -4.00
C LEU A 10 11.47 -1.78 -4.04
N PRO A 11 11.79 -0.54 -3.61
CA PRO A 11 13.17 -0.05 -3.59
C PRO A 11 14.12 -0.82 -2.67
N ASN A 12 13.59 -1.61 -1.74
CA ASN A 12 14.37 -2.48 -0.87
C ASN A 12 14.68 -3.85 -1.50
N GLY A 13 14.19 -4.11 -2.71
CA GLY A 13 14.33 -5.38 -3.42
C GLY A 13 13.22 -6.40 -3.15
N ASP A 14 12.23 -6.07 -2.29
CA ASP A 14 11.09 -6.95 -2.07
C ASP A 14 10.17 -6.96 -3.31
N VAL A 15 9.65 -8.15 -3.64
CA VAL A 15 8.70 -8.33 -4.74
C VAL A 15 7.37 -8.80 -4.19
N VAL A 16 6.29 -8.12 -4.58
CA VAL A 16 4.92 -8.48 -4.18
C VAL A 16 4.09 -8.78 -5.42
N GLU A 17 3.61 -10.02 -5.50
CA GLU A 17 2.78 -10.50 -6.60
C GLU A 17 1.30 -10.49 -6.25
N SER A 18 0.47 -10.18 -7.24
CA SER A 18 -0.97 -10.34 -7.13
C SER A 18 -1.55 -10.94 -8.40
N ASP A 19 -2.29 -12.03 -8.21
CA ASP A 19 -3.03 -12.77 -9.23
C ASP A 19 -4.42 -12.19 -9.49
N ARG A 20 -4.79 -11.12 -8.79
CA ARG A 20 -6.11 -10.49 -8.92
C ARG A 20 -6.18 -9.63 -10.18
N PHE A 21 -7.33 -9.68 -10.86
CA PHE A 21 -7.62 -8.83 -12.01
C PHE A 21 -7.62 -7.32 -11.71
N GLN A 22 -7.85 -6.95 -10.45
CA GLN A 22 -7.78 -5.57 -10.01
C GLN A 22 -7.15 -5.48 -8.62
N VAL A 23 -6.14 -4.64 -8.53
CA VAL A 23 -5.28 -4.49 -7.35
C VAL A 23 -5.33 -3.04 -6.86
N ALA A 24 -5.55 -2.85 -5.57
CA ALA A 24 -5.48 -1.52 -4.97
C ALA A 24 -4.08 -1.31 -4.37
N ILE A 25 -3.38 -0.25 -4.77
CA ILE A 25 -2.08 0.13 -4.24
C ILE A 25 -2.25 1.08 -3.05
N CYS A 26 -1.48 0.83 -1.99
CA CYS A 26 -1.46 1.65 -0.80
C CYS A 26 -0.70 2.95 -1.05
N MET A 27 -1.40 4.08 -0.92
CA MET A 27 -0.77 5.41 -0.98
C MET A 27 -0.55 6.04 0.39
N CYS A 28 -0.91 5.34 1.48
CA CYS A 28 -0.86 5.87 2.84
C CYS A 28 0.24 5.24 3.70
N HIS A 29 0.91 4.19 3.22
CA HIS A 29 1.97 3.46 3.94
C HIS A 29 1.52 2.93 5.32
N LYS A 30 0.21 2.65 5.46
CA LYS A 30 -0.41 2.10 6.68
C LYS A 30 -0.96 0.68 6.49
N SER A 31 -0.82 0.12 5.30
CA SER A 31 -1.20 -1.27 5.05
C SER A 31 -0.20 -2.19 5.72
N SER A 32 -0.69 -3.27 6.33
CA SER A 32 0.15 -4.35 6.85
C SER A 32 0.77 -5.19 5.73
N CYS A 33 0.17 -5.15 4.54
CA CYS A 33 0.65 -5.83 3.34
C CYS A 33 1.12 -4.80 2.30
N TYR A 34 1.85 -3.78 2.72
CA TYR A 34 2.44 -2.80 1.80
C TYR A 34 3.27 -3.54 0.73
N PRO A 35 3.09 -3.24 -0.57
CA PRO A 35 2.45 -2.06 -1.18
C PRO A 35 0.95 -2.18 -1.48
N LEU A 36 0.29 -3.31 -1.16
CA LEU A 36 -1.14 -3.50 -1.44
C LEU A 36 -2.02 -2.78 -0.42
N CYS A 37 -3.21 -2.35 -0.82
CA CYS A 37 -4.18 -1.69 0.05
C CYS A 37 -5.09 -2.73 0.73
N ASP A 38 -5.01 -2.80 2.05
CA ASP A 38 -5.77 -3.70 2.94
C ASP A 38 -6.94 -2.99 3.64
N THR A 39 -7.31 -1.79 3.19
CA THR A 39 -8.29 -0.88 3.83
C THR A 39 -7.93 -0.38 5.23
N SER A 40 -6.71 -0.64 5.74
CA SER A 40 -6.27 -0.16 7.07
C SER A 40 -6.28 1.35 7.22
N HIS A 41 -6.18 2.08 6.10
CA HIS A 41 -6.35 3.54 6.08
C HIS A 41 -7.72 4.02 6.60
N ARG A 42 -8.76 3.18 6.56
CA ARG A 42 -10.07 3.53 7.12
C ARG A 42 -10.06 3.51 8.64
N ARG A 43 -9.30 2.58 9.23
CA ARG A 43 -9.10 2.49 10.68
C ARG A 43 -8.24 3.65 11.17
N PHE A 44 -7.20 4.00 10.40
CA PHE A 44 -6.39 5.20 10.62
C PHE A 44 -6.96 6.40 9.86
N LYS A 45 -8.17 6.87 10.24
CA LYS A 45 -8.62 8.19 9.79
C LYS A 45 -7.56 9.22 10.18
N ARG A 46 -7.05 9.96 9.18
CA ARG A 46 -6.04 11.01 9.34
C ARG A 46 -6.48 11.97 10.44
N THR A 47 -5.90 11.86 11.65
CA THR A 47 -5.48 13.08 12.30
C THR A 47 -4.34 13.57 11.41
N SER A 48 -4.48 14.75 10.83
CA SER A 48 -3.46 15.40 10.02
C SER A 48 -2.26 15.79 10.89
N LYS A 49 -1.59 14.84 11.54
CA LYS A 49 -0.28 15.05 12.13
C LYS A 49 0.78 14.68 11.10
N ARG A 50 1.15 15.72 10.35
CA ARG A 50 2.49 15.96 9.82
C ARG A 50 3.51 15.26 10.74
N ARG A 51 4.12 14.15 10.31
CA ARG A 51 5.23 13.56 11.06
C ARG A 51 6.35 14.59 10.99
N LYS A 52 6.60 15.32 12.08
CA LYS A 52 7.83 16.10 12.23
C LYS A 52 8.97 15.08 12.24
N CYS A 53 9.98 15.34 11.42
CA CYS A 53 11.31 14.78 11.57
C CYS A 53 11.74 15.08 13.01
N GLY A 54 12.03 14.04 13.78
CA GLY A 54 12.72 14.12 15.06
C GLY A 54 14.10 13.50 14.89
#